data_AF-A0A7C3QJE9-F1
#
_entry.id   AF-A0A7C3QJE9-F1
#
_cell.length_a   1.000
_cell.length_b   1.000
_cell.length_c   1.000
_cell.angle_alpha   90.00
_cell.angle_beta   90.00
_cell.angle_gamma   90.00
#
_symmetry.space_group_name_H-M   'P 1'
#
loop_
_entity.id
_entity.type
_entity.pdbx_description
1 polymer ?
#
loop_
_entity_poly.entity_id
_entity_poly.type
_entity_poly.pdbx_seq_one_letter_code
_entity_poly.pdbx_strand_id
1 'polypeptide(L)'
;MKLPSVILAALFLSGGGTIASACQGSSILFQDSFDRLQPTWGEANESFRVVESQLELSPAPDSYYWQANTANLYDDIDMCVTMTTIAEGDPVEAKAGLIFWYTDVNNFYVFELAPNGMASVWRRQRGKWLPQVNWRAADGANAGDGGI
;
A
#
# COMPACT_ATOMS: atom_id res chain seq x y z
N MET A 1 21.88 -27.24 -51.98
CA MET A 1 22.39 -27.35 -50.61
C MET A 1 22.58 -25.96 -50.03
N LYS A 2 21.59 -25.46 -49.29
CA LYS A 2 21.60 -24.23 -48.50
C LYS A 2 20.65 -24.46 -47.32
N LEU A 3 21.15 -24.49 -46.09
CA LEU A 3 20.32 -24.56 -44.88
C LEU A 3 19.72 -23.16 -44.63
N PRO A 4 18.41 -23.04 -44.35
CA PRO A 4 17.88 -21.83 -43.75
C PRO A 4 18.02 -21.91 -42.23
N SER A 5 18.63 -20.86 -41.65
CA SER A 5 18.67 -20.61 -40.21
C SER A 5 17.26 -20.49 -39.65
N VAL A 6 16.93 -21.32 -38.66
CA VAL A 6 15.78 -21.11 -37.78
C VAL A 6 16.26 -20.21 -36.64
N ILE A 7 15.84 -18.95 -36.64
CA ILE A 7 15.98 -18.06 -35.48
C ILE A 7 14.84 -18.41 -34.52
N LEU A 8 15.17 -19.08 -33.43
CA LEU A 8 14.25 -19.33 -32.33
C LEU A 8 14.19 -18.06 -31.47
N ALA A 9 13.14 -17.26 -31.64
CA ALA A 9 12.86 -16.15 -30.73
C ALA A 9 12.30 -16.72 -29.42
N ALA A 10 13.15 -16.80 -28.39
CA ALA A 10 12.74 -17.12 -27.04
C ALA A 10 12.02 -15.90 -26.44
N LEU A 11 10.69 -15.96 -26.38
CA LEU A 11 9.87 -15.00 -25.65
C LEU A 11 10.02 -15.32 -24.15
N PHE A 12 10.89 -14.59 -23.45
CA PHE A 12 10.95 -14.62 -22.00
C PHE A 12 9.73 -13.90 -21.43
N LEU A 13 8.70 -14.67 -21.09
CA LEU A 13 7.60 -14.23 -20.24
C LEU A 13 8.12 -14.21 -18.79
N SER A 14 8.78 -13.11 -18.41
CA SER A 14 9.04 -12.82 -17.00
C SER A 14 7.72 -12.49 -16.33
N GLY A 15 7.22 -13.42 -15.51
CA GLY A 15 6.05 -13.23 -14.66
C GLY A 15 6.31 -12.13 -13.63
N GLY A 16 5.75 -10.95 -13.88
CA GLY A 16 5.47 -9.93 -12.87
C GLY A 16 3.96 -9.92 -12.65
N GLY A 17 3.54 -10.03 -11.39
CA GLY A 17 2.17 -10.35 -10.97
C GLY A 17 1.06 -9.50 -11.60
N THR A 18 -0.08 -10.15 -11.83
CA THR A 18 -1.31 -9.64 -12.43
C THR A 18 -2.11 -8.67 -11.55
N ILE A 19 -1.47 -7.91 -10.65
CA ILE A 19 -2.20 -6.98 -9.75
C ILE A 19 -2.58 -5.67 -10.49
N ALA A 20 -2.02 -5.42 -11.67
CA ALA A 20 -2.17 -4.14 -12.36
C ALA A 20 -3.60 -3.86 -12.89
N SER A 21 -4.49 -4.85 -13.01
CA SER A 21 -5.78 -4.63 -13.70
C SER A 21 -6.77 -3.73 -12.96
N ALA A 22 -6.72 -3.64 -11.63
CA ALA A 22 -7.69 -2.83 -10.86
C ALA A 22 -7.27 -1.34 -10.75
N CYS A 23 -5.99 -1.06 -10.92
CA CYS A 23 -5.41 0.28 -10.74
C CYS A 23 -5.17 1.00 -12.07
N GLN A 24 -5.56 0.36 -13.17
CA GLN A 24 -5.52 0.91 -14.53
C GLN A 24 -6.78 1.74 -14.78
N GLY A 25 -6.98 2.79 -13.98
CA GLY A 25 -7.94 3.84 -14.32
C GLY A 25 -7.55 4.49 -15.67
N SER A 26 -8.49 5.21 -16.29
CA SER A 26 -8.23 5.88 -17.59
C SER A 26 -7.14 6.96 -17.52
N SER A 27 -6.80 7.42 -16.32
CA SER A 27 -5.77 8.43 -16.07
C SER A 27 -5.09 8.18 -14.73
N ILE A 28 -3.76 8.25 -14.71
CA ILE A 28 -2.96 8.23 -13.49
C ILE A 28 -2.85 9.66 -12.98
N LEU A 29 -3.39 9.91 -11.78
CA LEU A 29 -3.32 11.24 -11.14
C LEU A 29 -2.05 11.43 -10.32
N PHE A 30 -1.54 10.33 -9.74
CA PHE A 30 -0.30 10.29 -8.98
C PHE A 30 0.24 8.86 -8.99
N GLN A 31 1.56 8.72 -9.05
CA GLN A 31 2.26 7.46 -8.91
C GLN A 31 3.63 7.71 -8.28
N ASP A 32 4.04 6.83 -7.39
CA ASP A 32 5.38 6.83 -6.81
C ASP A 32 5.92 5.41 -6.79
N SER A 33 7.13 5.22 -7.31
CA SER A 33 7.90 3.98 -7.21
C SER A 33 8.78 3.94 -5.96
N PHE A 34 8.83 5.04 -5.20
CA PHE A 34 9.67 5.19 -4.01
C PHE A 34 11.17 5.00 -4.26
N ASP A 35 11.67 5.34 -5.45
CA ASP A 35 13.13 5.36 -5.72
C ASP A 35 13.89 6.33 -4.80
N ARG A 36 13.17 7.33 -4.28
CA ARG A 36 13.61 8.25 -3.22
C ARG A 36 12.39 8.80 -2.50
N LEU A 37 12.58 9.28 -1.28
CA LEU A 37 11.50 9.97 -0.57
C LEU A 37 11.25 11.35 -1.21
N GLN A 38 10.08 11.53 -1.83
CA GLN A 38 9.70 12.81 -2.41
C GLN A 38 9.29 13.81 -1.31
N PRO A 39 9.57 15.13 -1.47
CA PRO A 39 9.19 16.13 -0.48
C PRO A 39 7.69 16.19 -0.17
N THR A 40 6.84 15.75 -1.10
CA THR A 40 5.38 15.68 -0.93
C THR A 40 4.96 14.70 0.17
N TRP A 41 5.84 13.77 0.56
CA TRP A 41 5.63 12.85 1.68
C TRP A 41 6.17 13.38 3.01
N GLY A 42 6.84 14.53 3.04
CA GLY A 42 7.50 15.07 4.22
C GLY A 42 8.95 14.62 4.36
N GLU A 43 9.46 14.65 5.59
CA GLU A 43 10.84 14.31 5.91
C GLU A 43 10.97 12.87 6.40
N ALA A 44 12.10 12.24 6.07
CA ALA A 44 12.40 10.90 6.55
C ALA A 44 12.64 10.90 8.06
N ASN A 45 12.24 9.82 8.73
CA ASN A 45 12.51 9.56 10.13
C ASN A 45 12.61 8.06 10.41
N GLU A 46 12.77 7.68 11.68
CA GLU A 46 12.93 6.27 12.08
C GLU A 46 11.71 5.39 11.76
N SER A 47 10.51 5.98 11.66
CA SER A 47 9.27 5.28 11.35
C SER A 47 8.82 5.42 9.89
N PHE A 48 9.48 6.25 9.10
CA PHE A 48 9.07 6.57 7.73
C PHE A 48 10.25 6.96 6.86
N ARG A 49 10.67 6.06 5.98
CA ARG A 49 11.82 6.27 5.11
C ARG A 49 11.72 5.40 3.87
N VAL A 50 12.50 5.75 2.85
CA VAL A 50 12.71 4.88 1.71
C VAL A 50 13.94 4.01 1.95
N VAL A 51 13.80 2.70 1.78
CA VAL A 51 14.87 1.71 1.81
C VAL A 51 14.69 0.78 0.61
N GLU A 52 15.75 0.56 -0.16
CA GLU A 52 15.75 -0.36 -1.32
C GLU A 52 14.56 -0.16 -2.30
N SER A 53 14.26 1.09 -2.66
CA SER A 53 13.13 1.49 -3.52
C SER A 53 11.74 1.09 -2.98
N GLN A 54 11.61 0.98 -1.66
CA GLN A 54 10.35 0.76 -0.97
C GLN A 54 10.16 1.80 0.13
N LEU A 55 8.91 2.21 0.34
CA LEU A 55 8.57 3.02 1.50
C LEU A 55 8.38 2.10 2.71
N GLU A 56 9.29 2.19 3.68
CA GLU A 56 9.19 1.48 4.94
C GLU A 56 8.40 2.31 5.96
N LEU A 57 7.39 1.68 6.56
CA LEU A 57 6.70 2.18 7.75
C LEU A 57 7.06 1.29 8.94
N SER A 58 7.62 1.90 9.99
CA SER A 58 8.07 1.21 11.20
C SER A 58 7.70 2.02 12.45
N PRO A 59 6.40 2.15 12.77
CA PRO A 59 5.98 2.82 13.99
C PRO A 59 6.62 2.19 15.24
N ALA A 60 6.85 3.00 16.27
CA ALA A 60 7.25 2.49 17.57
C ALA A 60 6.18 1.53 18.13
N PRO A 61 6.55 0.59 19.03
CA PRO A 61 5.57 -0.29 19.68
C PRO A 61 4.39 0.49 20.28
N ASP A 62 3.20 -0.10 20.19
CA ASP A 62 1.94 0.48 20.68
C ASP A 62 1.57 1.85 20.09
N SER A 63 2.10 2.19 18.91
CA SER A 63 1.83 3.45 18.23
C SER A 63 1.35 3.25 16.79
N TYR A 64 0.73 4.30 16.26
CA TYR A 64 0.33 4.39 14.86
C TYR A 64 1.15 5.46 14.17
N TYR A 65 1.48 5.22 12.91
CA TYR A 65 2.08 6.21 12.04
C TYR A 65 1.24 6.35 10.77
N TRP A 66 0.90 7.59 10.41
CA TRP A 66 0.19 7.90 9.17
C TRP A 66 0.83 9.13 8.54
N GLN A 67 0.93 9.11 7.22
CA GLN A 67 1.47 10.21 6.44
C GLN A 67 0.60 10.40 5.20
N ALA A 68 0.06 11.61 5.03
CA ALA A 68 -0.62 11.99 3.82
C ALA A 68 0.39 12.54 2.81
N ASN A 69 0.20 12.21 1.54
CA ASN A 69 0.92 12.87 0.44
C ASN A 69 0.30 14.24 0.19
N THR A 70 1.14 15.25 -0.04
CA THR A 70 0.73 16.64 -0.24
C THR A 70 0.88 17.12 -1.69
N ALA A 71 1.06 16.20 -2.65
CA ALA A 71 1.24 16.56 -4.07
C ALA A 71 -0.01 17.22 -4.66
N ASN A 72 -1.21 16.85 -4.20
CA ASN A 72 -2.46 17.43 -4.67
C ASN A 72 -3.64 17.16 -3.72
N LEU A 73 -4.78 17.79 -4.01
CA LEU A 73 -6.08 17.47 -3.42
C LEU A 73 -6.93 16.70 -4.43
N TYR A 74 -7.64 15.70 -3.95
CA TYR A 74 -8.49 14.83 -4.75
C TYR A 74 -9.85 14.66 -4.08
N ASP A 75 -10.90 14.58 -4.90
CA ASP A 75 -12.26 14.31 -4.42
C ASP A 75 -12.52 12.79 -4.40
N ASP A 76 -12.80 12.22 -5.59
CA ASP A 76 -13.03 10.78 -5.78
C ASP A 76 -11.87 10.17 -6.58
N ILE A 77 -11.22 9.17 -5.98
CA ILE A 77 -10.08 8.46 -6.58
C ILE A 77 -10.13 6.98 -6.24
N ASP A 78 -9.57 6.17 -7.13
CA ASP A 78 -9.17 4.81 -6.83
C ASP A 78 -7.70 4.82 -6.40
N MET A 79 -7.41 4.19 -5.25
CA MET A 79 -6.07 4.10 -4.70
C MET A 79 -5.59 2.66 -4.71
N CYS A 80 -4.33 2.49 -5.10
CA CYS A 80 -3.68 1.20 -5.08
C CYS A 80 -2.27 1.30 -4.53
N VAL A 81 -1.89 0.29 -3.77
CA VAL A 81 -0.56 0.14 -3.21
C VAL A 81 -0.22 -1.35 -3.18
N THR A 82 1.03 -1.67 -3.49
CA THR A 82 1.59 -2.98 -3.17
C THR A 82 2.29 -2.83 -1.83
N MET A 83 1.90 -3.65 -0.86
CA MET A 83 2.45 -3.60 0.49
C MET A 83 3.12 -4.93 0.79
N THR A 84 4.04 -4.92 1.76
CA THR A 84 4.49 -6.16 2.39
C THR A 84 4.83 -5.95 3.86
N THR A 85 4.72 -7.00 4.69
CA THR A 85 5.25 -6.96 6.06
C THR A 85 6.77 -7.09 6.04
N ILE A 86 7.47 -6.14 6.65
CA ILE A 86 8.94 -6.15 6.76
C ILE A 86 9.47 -7.04 7.90
N ALA A 87 8.61 -7.38 8.86
CA ALA A 87 8.93 -8.23 9.98
C ALA A 87 7.69 -9.00 10.43
N GLU A 88 7.91 -10.17 11.02
CA GLU A 88 6.86 -10.90 11.72
C GLU A 88 6.38 -10.05 12.91
N GLY A 89 5.11 -9.69 12.88
CA GLY A 89 4.41 -9.04 13.99
C GLY A 89 3.28 -9.92 14.48
N ASP A 90 2.64 -9.54 15.59
CA ASP A 90 1.39 -10.17 15.98
C ASP A 90 0.36 -9.98 14.84
N PRO A 91 -0.15 -11.05 14.22
CA PRO A 91 -1.00 -10.97 13.03
C PRO A 91 -2.39 -10.39 13.32
N VAL A 92 -2.73 -10.14 14.59
CA VAL A 92 -3.96 -9.49 15.04
C VAL A 92 -3.73 -8.00 15.32
N GLU A 93 -2.58 -7.65 15.90
CA GLU A 93 -2.28 -6.25 16.26
C GLU A 93 -1.65 -5.46 15.10
N ALA A 94 -0.79 -6.13 14.33
CA ALA A 94 -0.14 -5.57 13.16
C ALA A 94 -1.17 -5.32 12.06
N LYS A 95 -1.14 -4.11 11.50
CA LYS A 95 -2.01 -3.69 10.41
C LYS A 95 -1.40 -2.54 9.66
N ALA A 96 -1.68 -2.48 8.38
CA ALA A 96 -1.28 -1.38 7.53
C ALA A 96 -2.35 -1.15 6.46
N GLY A 97 -2.30 0.00 5.82
CA GLY A 97 -3.19 0.28 4.71
C GLY A 97 -3.18 1.75 4.32
N LEU A 98 -4.31 2.21 3.79
CA LEU A 98 -4.42 3.50 3.15
C LEU A 98 -5.30 4.44 4.00
N ILE A 99 -4.85 5.68 4.14
CA ILE A 99 -5.71 6.77 4.59
C ILE A 99 -6.30 7.50 3.39
N PHE A 100 -7.56 7.93 3.50
CA PHE A 100 -8.28 8.65 2.45
C PHE A 100 -9.24 9.68 3.04
N TRP A 101 -9.68 10.62 2.20
CA TRP A 101 -10.44 11.82 2.60
C TRP A 101 -9.80 12.53 3.80
N TYR A 102 -8.47 12.67 3.74
CA TYR A 102 -7.68 13.28 4.80
C TYR A 102 -7.89 14.80 4.82
N THR A 103 -8.34 15.31 5.97
CA THR A 103 -8.44 16.75 6.23
C THR A 103 -7.31 17.20 7.15
N ASP A 104 -7.08 16.45 8.22
CA ASP A 104 -6.01 16.65 9.20
C ASP A 104 -5.80 15.36 10.02
N VAL A 105 -4.82 15.35 10.91
CA VAL A 105 -4.47 14.18 11.76
C VAL A 105 -5.57 13.70 12.71
N ASN A 106 -6.69 14.43 12.81
CA ASN A 106 -7.85 14.10 13.63
C ASN A 106 -9.10 13.78 12.78
N ASN A 107 -9.03 13.92 11.46
CA ASN A 107 -10.16 13.82 10.54
C ASN A 107 -9.74 13.15 9.22
N PHE A 108 -9.94 11.83 9.12
CA PHE A 108 -9.69 11.03 7.92
C PHE A 108 -10.37 9.65 8.03
N TYR A 109 -10.37 8.89 6.95
CA TYR A 109 -10.72 7.47 6.96
C TYR A 109 -9.48 6.63 6.74
N VAL A 110 -9.47 5.43 7.30
CA VAL A 110 -8.40 4.44 7.12
C VAL A 110 -9.01 3.10 6.74
N PHE A 111 -8.46 2.51 5.69
CA PHE A 111 -8.60 1.10 5.39
C PHE A 111 -7.42 0.37 6.02
N GLU A 112 -7.69 -0.66 6.81
CA GLU A 112 -6.67 -1.46 7.48
C GLU A 112 -6.78 -2.91 6.99
N LEU A 113 -5.65 -3.49 6.62
CA LEU A 113 -5.47 -4.91 6.37
C LEU A 113 -4.50 -5.47 7.43
N ALA A 114 -4.84 -6.61 8.00
CA ALA A 114 -4.00 -7.31 8.96
C ALA A 114 -3.41 -8.58 8.33
N PRO A 115 -2.23 -9.07 8.79
CA PRO A 115 -1.59 -10.27 8.24
C PRO A 115 -2.42 -11.56 8.38
N ASN A 116 -3.47 -11.56 9.19
CA ASN A 116 -4.42 -12.66 9.29
C ASN A 116 -5.51 -12.66 8.19
N GLY A 117 -5.41 -11.77 7.19
CA GLY A 117 -6.35 -11.66 6.08
C GLY A 117 -7.67 -10.96 6.43
N MET A 118 -7.77 -10.36 7.62
CA MET A 118 -8.90 -9.52 7.99
C MET A 118 -8.68 -8.08 7.51
N ALA A 119 -9.75 -7.42 7.12
CA ALA A 119 -9.74 -6.00 6.83
C ALA A 119 -10.87 -5.25 7.56
N SER A 120 -10.67 -3.95 7.76
CA SER A 120 -11.64 -3.05 8.36
C SER A 120 -11.55 -1.65 7.76
N VAL A 121 -12.58 -0.83 8.03
CA VAL A 121 -12.58 0.59 7.69
C VAL A 121 -12.98 1.39 8.92
N TRP A 122 -12.14 2.34 9.29
CA TRP A 122 -12.38 3.24 10.41
C TRP A 122 -12.44 4.68 9.93
N ARG A 123 -13.20 5.49 10.66
CA ARG A 123 -13.18 6.94 10.53
C ARG A 123 -12.55 7.52 11.79
N ARG A 124 -11.50 8.32 11.63
CA ARG A 124 -11.05 9.24 12.67
C ARG A 124 -11.86 10.52 12.55
N GLN A 125 -12.59 10.89 13.59
CA GLN A 125 -13.39 12.11 13.62
C GLN A 125 -13.15 12.84 14.93
N ARG A 126 -12.62 14.06 14.87
CA ARG A 126 -12.22 14.84 16.05
C ARG A 126 -11.32 14.02 17.00
N GLY A 127 -10.42 13.24 16.41
CA GLY A 127 -9.45 12.40 17.13
C GLY A 127 -10.02 11.10 17.71
N LYS A 128 -11.30 10.79 17.49
CA LYS A 128 -11.93 9.54 17.94
C LYS A 128 -12.08 8.54 16.79
N TRP A 129 -11.89 7.26 17.10
CA TRP A 129 -12.09 6.17 16.14
C TRP A 129 -13.54 5.70 16.14
N LEU A 130 -14.14 5.65 14.95
CA LEU A 130 -15.50 5.21 14.71
C LEU A 130 -15.51 4.10 13.65
N PRO A 131 -16.01 2.89 13.96
CA PRO A 131 -16.06 1.81 12.98
C PRO A 131 -17.01 2.17 11.85
N GLN A 132 -16.56 2.04 10.60
CA GLN A 132 -17.40 2.12 9.41
C GLN A 132 -17.68 0.72 8.86
N VAL A 133 -16.66 -0.13 8.91
CA VAL A 133 -16.73 -1.56 8.64
C VAL A 133 -15.91 -2.26 9.72
N ASN A 134 -16.56 -3.11 10.53
CA ASN A 134 -15.85 -3.93 11.51
C ASN A 134 -14.96 -4.97 10.81
N TRP A 135 -13.93 -5.42 11.52
CA TRP A 135 -13.05 -6.49 11.07
C TRP A 135 -13.83 -7.69 10.52
N ARG A 136 -13.50 -8.05 9.28
CA ARG A 136 -14.04 -9.22 8.59
C ARG A 136 -12.99 -9.76 7.62
N ALA A 137 -13.14 -11.01 7.22
CA ALA A 137 -12.29 -11.59 6.17
C ALA A 137 -12.37 -10.74 4.90
N ALA A 138 -11.21 -10.48 4.30
CA ALA A 138 -11.10 -9.81 3.01
C ALA A 138 -10.88 -10.86 1.92
N ASP A 139 -11.77 -10.87 0.92
CA ASP A 139 -11.64 -11.78 -0.21
C ASP A 139 -10.35 -11.46 -0.98
N GLY A 140 -9.51 -12.48 -1.17
CA GLY A 140 -8.25 -12.36 -1.91
C GLY A 140 -7.08 -11.76 -1.12
N ALA A 141 -7.23 -11.50 0.18
CA ALA A 141 -6.10 -11.13 1.02
C ALA A 141 -5.13 -12.31 1.21
N ASN A 142 -3.83 -12.02 1.16
CA ASN A 142 -2.81 -12.97 1.60
C ASN A 142 -2.87 -13.07 3.14
N ALA A 143 -2.42 -14.20 3.68
CA ALA A 143 -2.35 -14.40 5.13
C ALA A 143 -1.00 -15.01 5.52
N GLY A 144 -0.54 -14.70 6.74
CA GLY A 144 0.77 -15.12 7.27
C GLY A 144 1.87 -14.09 6.97
N ASP A 145 3.12 -14.56 6.96
CA ASP A 145 4.29 -13.71 6.69
C ASP A 145 4.26 -13.19 5.26
N GLY A 146 4.37 -11.87 5.09
CA GLY A 146 4.11 -11.22 3.80
C GLY A 146 2.63 -11.22 3.40
N GLY A 147 1.73 -11.39 4.37
CA GLY A 147 0.27 -11.44 4.18
C GLY A 147 -0.38 -10.06 3.94
N ILE A 148 0.30 -9.00 4.35
CA ILE A 148 0.11 -7.67 3.77
C ILE A 148 1.11 -7.55 2.63
#